data_AF-A0A661PF64-F1
#
_entry.id   AF-A0A661PF64-F1
#
_cell.length_a   1.000
_cell.length_b   1.000
_cell.length_c   1.000
_cell.angle_alpha   90.00
_cell.angle_beta   90.00
_cell.angle_gamma   90.00
#
_symmetry.space_group_name_H-M   'P 1'
#
loop_
_entity.id
_entity.type
_entity.pdbx_description
1 polymer ?
#
loop_
_entity_poly.entity_id
_entity_poly.type
_entity_poly.pdbx_seq_one_letter_code
_entity_poly.pdbx_strand_id
1 'polypeptide(L)'
;MFISLRQLLEARRYGVRRAVDLAQLRVRFAGQPGGGQATVAERELAIRLRDLKTSLAAAFGDVTACAACARNCPPPAGRWTGGRCCGTATSAVFTTEEVRALKFGGARAGGLPVPSSVFAGCAFRGPTGCSLEPADRPSACLVFACDDLRAELDAKPEGSAVHQLRRDLSSTFDRFLSAPSEPPRHDLCCQAEAASLGWRCGPGA
;
A
#
# COMPACT_ATOMS: atom_id res chain seq x y z
N MET A 1 -2.76 -36.93 9.82
CA MET A 1 -1.96 -35.74 10.19
C MET A 1 -2.60 -35.13 11.44
N PHE A 2 -1.96 -35.28 12.60
CA PHE A 2 -2.46 -34.69 13.84
C PHE A 2 -1.91 -33.27 13.98
N ILE A 3 -2.80 -32.28 14.04
CA ILE A 3 -2.45 -30.89 14.36
C ILE A 3 -2.44 -30.77 15.88
N SER A 4 -1.36 -30.25 16.45
CA SER A 4 -1.30 -30.05 17.90
C SER A 4 -2.28 -28.96 18.36
N LEU A 5 -2.79 -29.07 19.59
CA LEU A 5 -3.66 -28.04 20.18
C LEU A 5 -2.99 -26.65 20.15
N ARG A 6 -1.67 -26.59 20.35
CA ARG A 6 -0.87 -25.37 20.22
C ARG A 6 -0.96 -24.77 18.81
N GLN A 7 -0.83 -25.59 17.77
CA GLN A 7 -0.94 -25.15 16.38
C GLN A 7 -2.36 -24.64 16.06
N LEU A 8 -3.42 -25.26 16.60
CA LEU A 8 -4.79 -24.79 16.45
C LEU A 8 -5.02 -23.42 17.14
N LEU A 9 -4.55 -23.27 18.38
CA LEU A 9 -4.65 -22.01 19.13
C LEU A 9 -3.87 -20.89 18.45
N GLU A 10 -2.67 -21.19 17.95
CA GLU A 10 -1.89 -20.26 17.15
C GLU A 10 -2.61 -19.87 15.86
N ALA A 11 -3.10 -20.84 15.07
CA ALA A 11 -3.85 -20.57 13.85
C ALA A 11 -5.07 -19.67 14.10
N ARG A 12 -5.80 -19.90 15.20
CA ARG A 12 -6.91 -19.04 15.63
C ARG A 12 -6.44 -17.63 15.99
N ARG A 13 -5.44 -17.49 16.87
CA ARG A 13 -4.89 -16.17 17.27
C ARG A 13 -4.38 -15.38 16.06
N TYR A 14 -3.68 -16.05 15.15
CA TYR A 14 -3.11 -15.45 13.94
C TYR A 14 -4.18 -15.13 12.89
N GLY A 15 -5.22 -15.96 12.74
CA GLY A 15 -6.38 -15.66 11.91
C GLY A 15 -7.16 -14.44 12.40
N VAL A 16 -7.38 -14.33 13.71
CA VAL A 16 -8.01 -13.15 14.34
C VAL A 16 -7.17 -11.89 14.07
N ARG A 17 -5.84 -11.96 14.22
CA ARG A 17 -4.95 -10.81 13.94
C ARG A 17 -5.05 -10.35 12.49
N ARG A 18 -5.02 -11.27 11.51
CA ARG A 18 -5.22 -10.88 10.10
C ARG A 18 -6.57 -10.20 9.87
N ALA A 19 -7.64 -10.75 10.45
CA ALA A 19 -8.98 -10.18 10.31
C ALA A 19 -9.06 -8.75 10.87
N VAL A 20 -8.42 -8.49 12.02
CA VAL A 20 -8.32 -7.15 12.62
C VAL A 20 -7.54 -6.20 11.71
N ASP A 21 -6.37 -6.60 11.22
CA ASP A 21 -5.56 -5.78 10.30
C ASP A 21 -6.35 -5.38 9.04
N LEU A 22 -7.08 -6.34 8.45
CA LEU A 22 -7.91 -6.09 7.27
C LEU A 22 -9.11 -5.21 7.58
N ALA A 23 -9.75 -5.36 8.73
CA ALA A 23 -10.82 -4.48 9.18
C ALA A 23 -10.33 -3.04 9.34
N GLN A 24 -9.18 -2.86 9.99
CA GLN A 24 -8.55 -1.54 10.13
C GLN A 24 -8.18 -0.93 8.78
N LEU A 25 -7.64 -1.73 7.86
CA LEU A 25 -7.32 -1.27 6.52
C LEU A 25 -8.58 -0.83 5.76
N ARG A 26 -9.68 -1.59 5.84
CA ARG A 26 -10.97 -1.21 5.24
C ARG A 26 -11.50 0.11 5.80
N VAL A 27 -11.40 0.31 7.12
CA VAL A 27 -11.77 1.58 7.76
C VAL A 27 -10.93 2.74 7.21
N ARG A 28 -9.61 2.55 7.06
CA ARG A 28 -8.72 3.58 6.45
C ARG A 28 -9.13 3.91 5.02
N PHE A 29 -9.37 2.89 4.18
CA PHE A 29 -9.85 3.08 2.81
C PHE A 29 -11.19 3.80 2.74
N ALA A 30 -12.12 3.47 3.65
CA ALA A 30 -13.41 4.13 3.74
C ALA A 30 -13.28 5.61 4.14
N GLY A 31 -12.36 5.92 5.06
CA GLY A 31 -12.10 7.28 5.51
C GLY A 31 -11.30 8.17 4.53
N GLN A 32 -10.73 7.60 3.47
CA GLN A 32 -10.08 8.42 2.42
C GLN A 32 -11.10 9.02 1.45
N PRO A 33 -10.81 10.18 0.84
CA PRO A 33 -11.63 10.70 -0.25
C PRO A 33 -11.84 9.68 -1.38
N GLY A 34 -12.99 9.75 -2.04
CA GLY A 34 -13.29 8.93 -3.22
C GLY A 34 -12.41 9.30 -4.42
N GLY A 35 -12.24 8.39 -5.39
CA GLY A 35 -11.50 8.71 -6.61
C GLY A 35 -12.10 9.86 -7.44
N GLY A 36 -13.39 10.15 -7.28
CA GLY A 36 -14.05 11.32 -7.88
C GLY A 36 -13.80 12.65 -7.16
N GLN A 37 -13.17 12.61 -5.99
CA GLN A 37 -12.77 13.80 -5.21
C GLN A 37 -11.28 14.13 -5.38
N ALA A 38 -10.52 13.28 -6.08
CA ALA A 38 -9.14 13.57 -6.43
C ALA A 38 -9.10 14.66 -7.50
N THR A 39 -8.19 15.62 -7.35
CA THR A 39 -7.84 16.52 -8.45
C THR A 39 -7.26 15.73 -9.62
N VAL A 40 -7.26 16.32 -10.82
CA VAL A 40 -6.64 15.71 -12.00
C VAL A 40 -5.16 15.40 -11.74
N ALA A 41 -4.42 16.34 -11.13
CA ALA A 41 -3.01 16.18 -10.80
C ALA A 41 -2.76 15.04 -9.80
N GLU A 42 -3.56 14.95 -8.72
CA GLU A 42 -3.44 13.86 -7.75
C GLU A 42 -3.71 12.49 -8.40
N ARG A 43 -4.71 12.42 -9.28
CA ARG A 43 -5.07 11.18 -9.97
C ARG A 43 -3.97 10.75 -10.95
N GLU A 44 -3.41 11.68 -11.71
CA GLU A 44 -2.28 11.40 -12.62
C GLU A 44 -1.06 10.91 -11.85
N LEU A 45 -0.70 11.56 -10.73
CA LEU A 45 0.39 11.12 -9.87
C LEU A 45 0.11 9.74 -9.28
N ALA A 46 -1.12 9.47 -8.83
CA ALA A 46 -1.50 8.17 -8.29
C ALA A 46 -1.44 7.04 -9.33
N ILE A 47 -1.85 7.31 -10.57
CA ILE A 47 -1.69 6.37 -11.69
C ILE A 47 -0.20 6.14 -11.97
N ARG A 48 0.59 7.21 -12.04
CA ARG A 48 2.04 7.11 -12.26
C ARG A 48 2.73 6.29 -11.18
N LEU A 49 2.34 6.44 -9.91
CA LEU A 49 2.83 5.61 -8.82
C LEU A 49 2.58 4.12 -9.08
N ARG A 50 1.39 3.75 -9.56
CA ARG A 50 1.07 2.35 -9.90
C ARG A 50 1.97 1.81 -11.02
N ASP A 51 2.18 2.60 -12.06
CA ASP A 51 3.03 2.22 -13.19
C ASP A 51 4.49 2.03 -12.75
N LEU A 52 5.01 2.95 -11.93
CA LEU A 52 6.35 2.87 -11.37
C LEU A 52 6.51 1.64 -10.46
N LYS A 53 5.50 1.31 -9.65
CA LYS A 53 5.52 0.12 -8.79
C LYS A 53 5.59 -1.17 -9.62
N THR A 54 4.80 -1.26 -10.69
CA THR A 54 4.84 -2.40 -11.62
C THR A 54 6.19 -2.50 -12.32
N SER A 55 6.69 -1.38 -12.84
CA SER A 55 7.98 -1.32 -13.54
C SER A 55 9.14 -1.69 -12.61
N LEU A 56 9.14 -1.18 -11.38
CA LEU A 56 10.16 -1.47 -10.38
C LEU A 56 10.12 -2.93 -9.92
N ALA A 57 8.93 -3.49 -9.71
CA ALA A 57 8.79 -4.91 -9.37
C ALA A 57 9.29 -5.82 -10.51
N ALA A 58 9.02 -5.46 -11.76
CA ALA A 58 9.55 -6.18 -12.92
C ALA A 58 11.09 -6.07 -13.00
N ALA A 59 11.63 -4.87 -12.78
CA ALA A 59 13.07 -4.61 -12.82
C ALA A 59 13.86 -5.29 -11.69
N PHE A 60 13.27 -5.52 -10.52
CA PHE A 60 13.90 -6.33 -9.47
C PHE A 60 14.15 -7.76 -9.96
N GLY A 61 13.22 -8.32 -10.73
CA GLY A 61 13.26 -9.71 -11.18
C GLY A 61 13.42 -10.69 -10.01
N ASP A 62 14.11 -11.79 -10.26
CA ASP A 62 14.44 -12.76 -9.22
C ASP A 62 15.59 -12.27 -8.36
N VAL A 63 15.37 -12.16 -7.05
CA VAL A 63 16.37 -11.73 -6.07
C VAL A 63 16.58 -12.82 -5.01
N THR A 64 17.84 -13.08 -4.69
CA THR A 64 18.27 -14.11 -3.74
C THR A 64 18.39 -13.57 -2.32
N ALA A 65 18.76 -12.30 -2.15
CA ALA A 65 18.88 -11.65 -0.84
C ALA A 65 17.55 -11.67 -0.07
N CYS A 66 16.43 -11.59 -0.78
CA CYS A 66 15.10 -11.65 -0.22
C CYS A 66 14.59 -13.08 0.03
N ALA A 67 15.32 -14.15 -0.30
CA ALA A 67 14.79 -15.51 -0.25
C ALA A 67 14.71 -16.10 1.18
N ALA A 68 15.61 -15.70 2.09
CA ALA A 68 15.82 -16.46 3.32
C ALA A 68 16.11 -15.66 4.60
N CYS A 69 16.25 -14.32 4.56
CA CYS A 69 16.67 -13.58 5.76
C CYS A 69 15.63 -13.61 6.91
N ALA A 70 14.38 -14.02 6.64
CA ALA A 70 13.37 -14.28 7.67
C ALA A 70 13.54 -15.64 8.40
N ARG A 71 14.35 -16.58 7.90
CA ARG A 71 14.39 -17.99 8.38
C ARG A 71 14.65 -18.13 9.88
N ASN A 72 15.49 -17.27 10.45
CA ASN A 72 15.86 -17.31 11.87
C ASN A 72 15.15 -16.24 12.71
N CYS A 73 14.15 -15.55 12.14
CA CYS A 73 13.36 -14.59 12.89
C CYS A 73 12.27 -15.31 13.70
N PRO A 74 11.91 -14.81 14.89
CA PRO A 74 10.72 -15.31 15.57
C PRO A 74 9.45 -15.03 14.74
N PRO A 75 8.42 -15.88 14.85
CA PRO A 75 7.11 -15.56 14.30
C PRO A 75 6.56 -14.27 14.95
N PRO A 76 5.76 -13.47 14.21
CA PRO A 76 5.17 -13.80 12.91
C PRO A 76 6.10 -13.53 11.71
N ALA A 77 7.18 -12.78 11.88
CA ALA A 77 8.06 -12.38 10.76
C ALA A 77 8.86 -13.55 10.16
N GLY A 78 9.26 -14.54 10.98
CA GLY A 78 9.92 -15.76 10.48
C GLY A 78 8.97 -16.93 10.20
N ARG A 79 7.65 -16.69 10.13
CA ARG A 79 6.67 -17.76 9.85
C ARG A 79 6.90 -18.40 8.47
N TRP A 80 7.32 -17.60 7.49
CA TRP A 80 7.62 -18.03 6.12
C TRP A 80 9.05 -17.65 5.76
N THR A 81 9.65 -18.37 4.81
CA THR A 81 10.87 -17.93 4.13
C THR A 81 10.60 -16.58 3.42
N GLY A 82 11.66 -15.90 3.02
CA GLY A 82 11.57 -14.59 2.39
C GLY A 82 12.27 -13.46 3.17
N GLY A 83 11.97 -12.22 2.76
CA GLY A 83 12.50 -11.00 3.37
C GLY A 83 11.91 -10.74 4.75
N ARG A 84 12.76 -10.46 5.74
CA ARG A 84 12.32 -10.03 7.09
C ARG A 84 11.48 -8.75 7.03
N CYS A 85 11.84 -7.81 6.15
CA CYS A 85 11.12 -6.55 5.94
C CYS A 85 9.66 -6.75 5.51
N CYS A 86 9.37 -7.84 4.78
CA CYS A 86 8.01 -8.20 4.38
C CYS A 86 7.12 -8.67 5.55
N GLY A 87 7.70 -8.95 6.72
CA GLY A 87 6.99 -9.37 7.94
C GLY A 87 6.50 -8.22 8.82
N THR A 88 6.58 -6.97 8.37
CA THR A 88 6.09 -5.81 9.12
C THR A 88 4.56 -5.80 9.25
N ALA A 89 4.04 -5.04 10.21
CA ALA A 89 2.61 -4.89 10.43
C ALA A 89 1.92 -4.22 9.23
N THR A 90 0.72 -4.67 8.86
CA THR A 90 -0.05 -4.11 7.74
C THR A 90 -0.24 -2.60 7.89
N SER A 91 -0.57 -2.16 9.10
CA SER A 91 -0.82 -0.75 9.43
C SER A 91 0.40 0.15 9.32
N ALA A 92 1.62 -0.41 9.38
CA ALA A 92 2.86 0.34 9.27
C ALA A 92 3.23 0.69 7.83
N VAL A 93 2.79 -0.13 6.85
CA VAL A 93 3.07 0.10 5.43
C VAL A 93 1.88 0.72 4.68
N PHE A 94 0.64 0.45 5.12
CA PHE A 94 -0.55 1.11 4.59
C PHE A 94 -0.87 2.38 5.39
N THR A 95 -0.02 3.39 5.29
CA THR A 95 -0.27 4.71 5.91
C THR A 95 -1.50 5.38 5.29
N THR A 96 -2.00 6.44 5.92
CA THR A 96 -3.14 7.22 5.42
C THR A 96 -2.89 7.70 3.98
N GLU A 97 -1.69 8.22 3.74
CA GLU A 97 -1.25 8.78 2.47
C GLU A 97 -1.11 7.70 1.40
N GLU A 98 -0.53 6.54 1.76
CA GLU A 98 -0.41 5.42 0.85
C GLU A 98 -1.78 4.86 0.46
N VAL A 99 -2.71 4.74 1.42
CA VAL A 99 -4.08 4.33 1.13
C VAL A 99 -4.78 5.34 0.23
N ARG A 100 -4.55 6.65 0.42
CA ARG A 100 -5.07 7.71 -0.45
C ARG A 100 -4.54 7.55 -1.88
N ALA A 101 -3.23 7.40 -2.05
CA ALA A 101 -2.60 7.20 -3.35
C ALA A 101 -3.14 5.94 -4.05
N LEU A 102 -3.23 4.83 -3.33
CA LEU A 102 -3.79 3.58 -3.86
C LEU A 102 -5.25 3.76 -4.32
N LYS A 103 -6.08 4.42 -3.50
CA LYS A 103 -7.50 4.66 -3.81
C LYS A 103 -7.68 5.57 -5.02
N PHE A 104 -6.90 6.65 -5.13
CA PHE A 104 -6.92 7.56 -6.28
C PHE A 104 -6.40 6.89 -7.56
N GLY A 105 -5.47 5.95 -7.42
CA GLY A 105 -5.02 5.08 -8.51
C GLY A 105 -6.00 3.95 -8.87
N GLY A 106 -7.14 3.85 -8.17
CA GLY A 106 -8.22 2.91 -8.49
C GLY A 106 -8.27 1.64 -7.63
N ALA A 107 -7.36 1.46 -6.68
CA ALA A 107 -7.41 0.33 -5.76
C ALA A 107 -8.62 0.41 -4.82
N ARG A 108 -9.14 -0.75 -4.41
CA ARG A 108 -10.25 -0.88 -3.47
C ARG A 108 -9.90 -1.87 -2.38
N ALA A 109 -10.23 -1.58 -1.13
CA ALA A 109 -9.94 -2.48 -0.02
C ALA A 109 -10.48 -3.91 -0.21
N GLY A 110 -11.66 -4.05 -0.83
CA GLY A 110 -12.25 -5.36 -1.13
C GLY A 110 -11.63 -6.09 -2.31
N GLY A 111 -10.85 -5.40 -3.14
CA GLY A 111 -10.15 -5.98 -4.30
C GLY A 111 -8.74 -6.48 -3.97
N LEU A 112 -8.22 -6.22 -2.77
CA LEU A 112 -6.88 -6.67 -2.37
C LEU A 112 -6.90 -8.17 -2.04
N PRO A 113 -6.20 -9.03 -2.79
CA PRO A 113 -6.23 -10.48 -2.58
C PRO A 113 -5.56 -10.86 -1.27
N VAL A 114 -6.32 -11.47 -0.37
CA VAL A 114 -5.84 -11.94 0.94
C VAL A 114 -5.48 -13.42 0.84
N PRO A 115 -4.29 -13.86 1.29
CA PRO A 115 -3.92 -15.27 1.21
C PRO A 115 -4.69 -16.10 2.25
N SER A 116 -5.03 -17.35 1.89
CA SER A 116 -5.72 -18.32 2.77
C SER A 116 -4.77 -19.05 3.75
N SER A 117 -3.61 -18.47 4.03
CA SER A 117 -2.53 -19.08 4.83
C SER A 117 -2.53 -18.62 6.29
N VAL A 118 -1.54 -19.04 7.09
CA VAL A 118 -1.35 -18.47 8.44
C VAL A 118 -0.75 -17.07 8.37
N PHE A 119 -1.22 -16.16 9.24
CA PHE A 119 -0.71 -14.78 9.33
C PHE A 119 0.78 -14.71 9.67
N ALA A 120 1.48 -13.80 9.00
CA ALA A 120 2.93 -13.65 9.05
C ALA A 120 3.38 -12.17 9.12
N GLY A 121 2.67 -11.37 9.93
CA GLY A 121 3.00 -9.97 10.22
C GLY A 121 2.24 -9.00 9.33
N CYS A 122 2.43 -9.09 8.01
CA CYS A 122 1.59 -8.37 7.05
C CYS A 122 0.39 -9.26 6.67
N ALA A 123 -0.81 -8.66 6.56
CA ALA A 123 -2.03 -9.37 6.18
C ALA A 123 -1.93 -10.04 4.81
N PHE A 124 -1.11 -9.49 3.92
CA PHE A 124 -0.92 -9.95 2.54
C PHE A 124 0.30 -10.85 2.34
N ARG A 125 1.06 -11.15 3.41
CA ARG A 125 2.17 -12.09 3.33
C ARG A 125 1.65 -13.52 3.44
N GLY A 126 2.06 -14.35 2.48
CA GLY A 126 1.79 -15.79 2.42
C GLY A 126 3.06 -16.62 2.22
N PRO A 127 2.90 -17.95 2.08
CA PRO A 127 4.02 -18.89 1.95
C PRO A 127 4.83 -18.70 0.67
N THR A 128 4.21 -18.19 -0.39
CA THR A 128 4.83 -17.95 -1.71
C THR A 128 5.23 -16.48 -1.93
N GLY A 129 5.09 -15.61 -0.93
CA GLY A 129 5.41 -14.19 -1.02
C GLY A 129 4.24 -13.26 -0.71
N CYS A 130 4.26 -12.06 -1.28
CA CYS A 130 3.17 -11.09 -1.16
C CYS A 130 2.05 -11.44 -2.13
N SER A 131 0.81 -11.50 -1.65
CA SER A 131 -0.36 -11.79 -2.49
C SER A 131 -0.79 -10.61 -3.36
N LEU A 132 -0.33 -9.39 -3.07
CA LEU A 132 -0.71 -8.20 -3.81
C LEU A 132 0.00 -8.11 -5.17
N GLU A 133 -0.75 -7.65 -6.15
CA GLU A 133 -0.20 -7.15 -7.41
C GLU A 133 0.76 -5.99 -7.14
N PRO A 134 1.87 -5.86 -7.90
CA PRO A 134 2.85 -4.79 -7.71
C PRO A 134 2.24 -3.39 -7.59
N ALA A 135 1.27 -3.06 -8.45
CA ALA A 135 0.57 -1.77 -8.45
C ALA A 135 -0.18 -1.46 -7.16
N ASP A 136 -0.60 -2.50 -6.41
CA ASP A 136 -1.38 -2.37 -5.18
C ASP A 136 -0.52 -2.48 -3.91
N ARG A 137 0.79 -2.70 -4.06
CA ARG A 137 1.73 -2.72 -2.93
C ARG A 137 1.99 -1.29 -2.42
N PRO A 138 2.17 -1.11 -1.12
CA PRO A 138 2.69 0.14 -0.57
C PRO A 138 4.03 0.54 -1.20
N SER A 139 4.22 1.83 -1.48
CA SER A 139 5.46 2.35 -2.08
C SER A 139 6.69 2.01 -1.23
N ALA A 140 6.56 2.06 0.10
CA ALA A 140 7.61 1.68 1.04
C ALA A 140 8.13 0.24 0.85
N CYS A 141 7.27 -0.70 0.43
CA CYS A 141 7.65 -2.09 0.18
C CYS A 141 8.58 -2.26 -1.04
N LEU A 142 8.61 -1.28 -1.94
CA LEU A 142 9.39 -1.32 -3.18
C LEU A 142 10.59 -0.36 -3.13
N VAL A 143 10.48 0.75 -2.41
CA VAL A 143 11.59 1.68 -2.19
C VAL A 143 12.62 1.10 -1.22
N PHE A 144 12.16 0.38 -0.18
CA PHE A 144 13.07 -0.20 0.80
C PHE A 144 13.90 -1.34 0.18
N ALA A 145 15.22 -1.18 0.24
CA ALA A 145 16.17 -2.26 0.00
C ALA A 145 17.16 -2.28 1.17
N CYS A 146 17.35 -3.45 1.78
CA CYS A 146 18.43 -3.67 2.75
C CYS A 146 19.78 -3.73 2.04
N ASP A 147 20.89 -3.67 2.78
CA ASP A 147 22.22 -3.59 2.18
C ASP A 147 22.55 -4.81 1.31
N ASP A 148 22.16 -6.01 1.73
CA ASP A 148 22.31 -7.23 0.91
C ASP A 148 21.55 -7.14 -0.43
N LEU A 149 20.31 -6.64 -0.40
CA LEU A 149 19.49 -6.48 -1.59
C LEU A 149 20.07 -5.37 -2.50
N ARG A 150 20.57 -4.28 -1.92
CA ARG A 150 21.23 -3.21 -2.69
C ARG A 150 22.45 -3.76 -3.40
N ALA A 151 23.33 -4.45 -2.68
CA ALA A 151 24.54 -5.04 -3.26
C ALA A 151 24.20 -6.03 -4.40
N GLU A 152 23.18 -6.86 -4.23
CA GLU A 152 22.72 -7.76 -5.29
C GLU A 152 22.20 -7.00 -6.52
N LEU A 153 21.39 -5.96 -6.33
CA LEU A 153 20.84 -5.15 -7.42
C LEU A 153 21.92 -4.35 -8.15
N ASP A 154 22.92 -3.84 -7.43
CA ASP A 154 24.05 -3.09 -7.98
C ASP A 154 24.92 -3.97 -8.89
N ALA A 155 25.00 -5.27 -8.60
CA ALA A 155 25.73 -6.23 -9.41
C ALA A 155 24.98 -6.65 -10.69
N LYS A 156 23.69 -6.34 -10.82
CA LYS A 156 22.89 -6.68 -12.01
C LYS A 156 23.05 -5.62 -13.11
N PRO A 157 22.99 -6.00 -14.40
CA PRO A 157 22.96 -5.04 -15.51
C PRO A 157 21.86 -3.97 -15.38
N GLU A 158 20.70 -4.35 -14.83
CA GLU A 158 19.54 -3.49 -14.64
C GLU A 158 19.64 -2.59 -13.39
N GLY A 159 20.70 -2.70 -12.58
CA GLY A 159 20.83 -2.00 -11.30
C GLY A 159 20.64 -0.49 -11.41
N SER A 160 21.21 0.13 -12.44
CA SER A 160 21.04 1.57 -12.71
C SER A 160 19.58 1.97 -12.96
N ALA A 161 18.84 1.15 -13.72
CA ALA A 161 17.41 1.35 -13.98
C ALA A 161 16.58 1.18 -12.72
N VAL A 162 16.89 0.18 -11.88
CA VAL A 162 16.24 -0.03 -10.58
C VAL A 162 16.42 1.19 -9.66
N HIS A 163 17.62 1.77 -9.59
CA HIS A 163 17.86 2.99 -8.82
C HIS A 163 17.08 4.18 -9.34
N GLN A 164 17.03 4.36 -10.65
CA GLN A 164 16.25 5.44 -11.25
C GLN A 164 14.76 5.28 -10.93
N LEU A 165 14.21 4.08 -11.12
CA LEU A 165 12.81 3.79 -10.81
C LEU A 165 12.47 4.01 -9.34
N ARG A 166 13.38 3.67 -8.41
CA ARG A 166 13.21 3.95 -6.97
C ARG A 166 13.19 5.45 -6.69
N ARG A 167 14.09 6.23 -7.28
CA ARG A 167 14.09 7.70 -7.15
C ARG A 167 12.81 8.31 -7.72
N ASP A 168 12.40 7.86 -8.89
CA ASP A 168 11.17 8.33 -9.54
C ASP A 168 9.95 8.01 -8.69
N LEU A 169 9.88 6.81 -8.11
CA LEU A 169 8.79 6.40 -7.22
C LEU A 169 8.73 7.28 -5.97
N SER A 170 9.87 7.49 -5.29
CA SER A 170 9.95 8.38 -4.12
C SER A 170 9.55 9.82 -4.46
N SER A 171 10.15 10.40 -5.50
CA SER A 171 9.86 11.78 -5.91
C SER A 171 8.41 11.98 -6.35
N THR A 172 7.84 11.00 -7.07
CA THR A 172 6.42 11.05 -7.47
C THR A 172 5.52 10.98 -6.24
N PHE A 173 5.88 10.18 -5.23
CA PHE A 173 5.12 10.10 -3.99
C PHE A 173 5.18 11.42 -3.23
N ASP A 174 6.35 12.04 -3.10
CA ASP A 174 6.50 13.36 -2.44
C ASP A 174 5.68 14.45 -3.14
N ARG A 175 5.66 14.43 -4.48
CA ARG A 175 4.81 15.31 -5.29
C ARG A 175 3.32 15.05 -5.06
N PHE A 176 2.92 13.78 -4.90
CA PHE A 176 1.54 13.42 -4.56
C PHE A 176 1.14 13.94 -3.17
N LEU A 177 2.06 13.91 -2.20
CA LEU A 177 1.80 14.46 -0.86
C LEU A 177 1.67 15.98 -0.87
N SER A 178 2.43 16.64 -1.73
CA SER A 178 2.47 18.10 -1.85
C SER A 178 1.45 18.66 -2.86
N ALA A 179 0.70 17.80 -3.53
CA ALA A 179 -0.30 18.24 -4.50
C ALA A 179 -1.41 19.03 -3.79
N PRO A 180 -1.81 20.20 -4.31
CA PRO A 180 -2.88 20.98 -3.71
C PRO A 180 -4.19 20.20 -3.78
N SER A 181 -4.80 19.95 -2.62
CA SER A 181 -6.16 19.45 -2.55
C SER A 181 -7.12 20.59 -2.92
N GLU A 182 -7.88 20.45 -4.01
CA GLU A 182 -8.96 21.40 -4.30
C GLU A 182 -9.97 21.33 -3.14
N PRO A 183 -10.36 22.46 -2.53
CA PRO A 183 -11.37 22.45 -1.48
C PRO A 183 -12.65 21.84 -2.05
N PRO A 184 -13.39 21.02 -1.27
CA PRO A 184 -14.60 20.39 -1.76
C PRO A 184 -15.56 21.47 -2.24
N ARG A 185 -16.02 21.34 -3.50
CA ARG A 185 -16.98 22.25 -4.15
C ARG A 185 -18.37 22.12 -3.50
N HIS A 186 -18.49 22.43 -2.22
CA HIS A 186 -19.78 22.63 -1.56
C HIS A 186 -20.41 23.98 -1.95
N ASP A 187 -19.60 24.95 -2.40
CA ASP A 187 -20.09 26.31 -2.68
C ASP A 187 -20.83 26.47 -4.02
N LEU A 188 -20.66 25.54 -4.97
CA LEU A 188 -21.29 25.66 -6.29
C LEU A 188 -22.74 25.14 -6.32
N CYS A 189 -23.14 24.26 -5.39
CA CYS A 189 -24.53 23.81 -5.33
C CYS A 189 -25.44 24.88 -4.69
N CYS A 190 -24.99 25.56 -3.64
CA CYS A 190 -25.75 26.65 -3.02
C CYS A 190 -25.86 27.89 -3.93
N GLN A 191 -24.87 28.17 -4.78
CA GLN A 191 -24.94 29.32 -5.69
C GLN A 191 -25.88 29.10 -6.88
N ALA A 192 -26.04 27.85 -7.35
CA ALA A 192 -26.97 27.54 -8.44
C ALA A 192 -28.45 27.61 -8.01
N GLU A 193 -28.78 27.24 -6.77
CA GLU A 193 -30.14 27.36 -6.23
C GLU A 193 -30.47 28.77 -5.67
N ALA A 194 -29.49 29.49 -5.13
CA ALA A 194 -29.70 30.88 -4.70
C ALA A 194 -29.99 31.83 -5.88
N ALA A 195 -29.39 31.56 -7.05
CA ALA A 195 -29.62 32.34 -8.27
C ALA A 195 -31.01 32.09 -8.90
N SER A 196 -31.60 30.91 -8.73
CA SER A 196 -32.95 30.60 -9.23
C SER A 196 -34.06 31.05 -8.27
N LEU A 197 -33.76 31.22 -6.98
CA LEU A 197 -34.73 31.63 -5.95
C LEU A 197 -34.61 33.10 -5.52
N GLY A 198 -33.56 33.82 -5.91
CA GLY A 198 -33.38 35.24 -5.57
C GLY A 198 -32.92 35.51 -4.13
N TRP A 199 -32.39 34.50 -3.43
CA TRP A 199 -31.94 34.64 -2.05
C TRP A 199 -30.48 35.15 -2.01
N ARG A 200 -30.25 36.27 -1.31
CA ARG A 200 -28.90 36.74 -0.98
C ARG A 200 -28.45 36.06 0.32
N CYS A 201 -27.47 35.18 0.25
CA CYS A 201 -26.73 34.75 1.44
C CYS A 201 -25.82 35.91 1.89
N GLY A 202 -26.30 36.70 2.87
CA GLY A 202 -25.46 37.62 3.62
C GLY A 202 -24.95 36.94 4.90
N PRO A 203 -23.75 37.29 5.41
CA PRO A 203 -23.29 36.81 6.70
C PRO A 203 -24.15 37.45 7.80
N GLY A 204 -25.00 36.62 8.43
CA GLY A 204 -25.70 36.98 9.66
C GLY A 204 -24.73 36.95 10.84
N ALA A 205 -24.76 38.03 11.63
CA ALA A 205 -24.02 38.25 12.87
C ALA A 205 -24.30 37.20 13.97
#